data_AF-M6K505-F1
#
_entry.id   AF-M6K505-F1
#
_cell.length_a   1.000
_cell.length_b   1.000
_cell.length_c   1.000
_cell.angle_alpha   90.00
_cell.angle_beta   90.00
_cell.angle_gamma   90.00
#
_symmetry.space_group_name_H-M   'P 1'
#
loop_
_entity.id
_entity.type
_entity.pdbx_description
1 polymer ?
#
loop_
_entity_poly.entity_id
_entity_poly.type
_entity_poly.pdbx_seq_one_letter_code
_entity_poly.pdbx_strand_id
1 'polypeptide(L)'
;MKRFYKNPNLVYKFNFIFRSYRGSQYVFQICFFLFLFLGSYCSIPEDFKKKPKESLILLKNSGINFKEFNFTVEGKQVYGVASGCNLKNQNILIFIHGSPGGWQNYYWYLGNKTLNKKFCIFAMDRPGFGNSNPNEVIPNVEKQAFILGKTIQFF
;
A
#
# COMPACT_ATOMS: atom_id res chain seq x y z
N MET A 1 62.61 4.22 -52.40
CA MET A 1 63.12 4.40 -51.02
C MET A 1 61.94 4.24 -50.05
N LYS A 2 62.09 3.33 -49.07
CA LYS A 2 61.26 3.02 -47.88
C LYS A 2 59.80 2.57 -48.07
N ARG A 3 59.62 1.23 -48.14
CA ARG A 3 58.42 0.52 -47.68
C ARG A 3 58.19 0.80 -46.19
N PHE A 4 57.14 1.54 -45.84
CA PHE A 4 56.62 1.56 -44.48
C PHE A 4 55.90 0.23 -44.21
N TYR A 5 56.55 -0.67 -43.49
CA TYR A 5 55.90 -1.85 -42.93
C TYR A 5 54.86 -1.39 -41.89
N LYS A 6 53.57 -1.45 -42.23
CA LYS A 6 52.49 -1.42 -41.22
C LYS A 6 52.70 -2.64 -40.33
N ASN A 7 53.14 -2.42 -39.09
CA ASN A 7 53.34 -3.47 -38.12
C ASN A 7 51.99 -4.17 -37.85
N PRO A 8 51.80 -5.43 -38.29
CA PRO A 8 50.50 -6.11 -38.23
C PRO A 8 50.01 -6.22 -36.78
N ASN A 9 50.92 -6.36 -35.82
CA ASN A 9 50.59 -6.46 -34.40
C ASN A 9 49.89 -5.20 -33.85
N LEU A 10 50.15 -4.01 -34.41
CA LEU A 10 49.49 -2.77 -33.97
C LEU A 10 48.02 -2.73 -34.43
N VAL A 11 47.74 -3.20 -35.64
CA VAL A 11 46.38 -3.25 -36.23
C VAL A 11 45.53 -4.30 -35.51
N TYR A 12 46.10 -5.48 -35.19
CA TYR A 12 45.41 -6.51 -34.42
C TYR A 12 45.09 -6.05 -33.00
N LYS A 13 46.03 -5.36 -32.33
CA LYS A 13 45.83 -4.85 -30.96
C LYS A 13 44.77 -3.75 -30.90
N PHE A 14 44.72 -2.86 -31.90
CA PHE A 14 43.71 -1.80 -32.00
C PHE A 14 42.30 -2.37 -32.28
N ASN A 15 42.20 -3.34 -33.20
CA ASN A 15 40.93 -4.04 -33.47
C ASN A 15 40.45 -4.88 -32.28
N PHE A 16 41.36 -5.48 -31.50
CA PHE A 16 41.01 -6.22 -30.28
C PHE A 16 40.46 -5.30 -29.18
N ILE A 17 41.10 -4.15 -28.96
CA ILE A 17 40.64 -3.13 -27.99
C ILE A 17 39.27 -2.57 -28.41
N PHE A 18 39.08 -2.20 -29.69
CA PHE A 18 37.78 -1.70 -30.18
C PHE A 18 36.67 -2.75 -30.09
N ARG A 19 36.99 -4.04 -30.33
CA ARG A 19 36.03 -5.15 -30.25
C ARG A 19 35.68 -5.52 -28.81
N SER A 20 36.64 -5.41 -27.89
CA SER A 20 36.43 -5.51 -26.44
C SER A 20 35.57 -4.35 -25.89
N TYR A 21 35.85 -3.11 -26.32
CA TYR A 21 35.08 -1.92 -25.94
C TYR A 21 33.64 -1.97 -26.45
N ARG A 22 33.43 -2.38 -27.70
CA ARG A 22 32.10 -2.52 -28.31
C ARG A 22 31.29 -3.65 -27.65
N GLY A 23 31.93 -4.76 -27.28
CA GLY A 23 31.30 -5.83 -26.48
C GLY A 23 30.90 -5.37 -25.07
N SER A 24 31.74 -4.58 -24.40
CA SER A 24 31.43 -3.99 -23.09
C SER A 24 30.24 -3.03 -23.13
N GLN A 25 30.07 -2.27 -24.22
CA GLN A 25 28.93 -1.38 -24.40
C GLN A 25 27.62 -2.15 -24.58
N TYR A 26 27.61 -3.23 -25.38
CA TYR A 26 26.44 -4.08 -25.52
C TYR A 26 26.06 -4.78 -24.21
N VAL A 27 27.05 -5.25 -23.43
CA VAL A 27 26.79 -5.83 -22.10
C VAL A 27 26.18 -4.79 -21.17
N PHE A 28 26.71 -3.57 -21.13
CA PHE A 28 26.14 -2.49 -20.31
C PHE A 28 24.71 -2.12 -20.75
N GLN A 29 24.44 -2.05 -22.05
CA GLN A 29 23.10 -1.78 -22.58
C GLN A 29 22.11 -2.90 -22.25
N ILE A 30 22.52 -4.16 -22.40
CA ILE A 30 21.71 -5.33 -22.03
C ILE A 30 21.42 -5.31 -20.52
N CYS A 31 22.42 -5.06 -19.68
CA CYS A 31 22.23 -4.94 -18.24
C CYS A 31 21.31 -3.78 -17.85
N PHE A 32 21.41 -2.63 -18.53
CA PHE A 32 20.54 -1.48 -18.31
C PHE A 32 19.08 -1.79 -18.70
N PHE A 33 18.85 -2.43 -19.85
CA PHE A 33 17.50 -2.85 -20.26
C PHE A 33 16.92 -3.95 -19.35
N LEU A 34 17.74 -4.89 -18.88
CA LEU A 34 17.35 -5.88 -17.87
C LEU A 34 16.98 -5.24 -16.54
N PHE A 35 17.75 -4.23 -16.10
CA PHE A 35 17.47 -3.49 -14.87
C PHE A 35 16.16 -2.69 -14.97
N LEU A 36 15.87 -2.08 -16.12
CA LEU A 36 14.59 -1.41 -16.39
C LEU A 36 13.41 -2.40 -16.42
N PHE A 37 13.59 -3.60 -16.98
CA PHE A 37 12.56 -4.64 -16.98
C PHE A 37 12.27 -5.18 -15.57
N LEU A 38 13.31 -5.37 -14.75
CA LEU A 38 13.17 -5.87 -13.38
C LEU A 38 12.67 -4.81 -12.39
N GLY A 39 12.90 -3.52 -12.64
CA GLY A 39 12.49 -2.41 -11.79
C GLY A 39 11.01 -2.01 -11.88
N SER A 40 10.24 -2.64 -12.78
CA SER A 40 8.88 -2.21 -13.14
C SER A 40 7.75 -2.92 -12.35
N TYR A 41 8.06 -3.88 -11.48
CA TYR A 41 7.05 -4.66 -10.76
C TYR A 41 6.83 -4.15 -9.33
N CYS A 42 6.32 -2.93 -9.18
CA CYS A 42 5.66 -2.52 -7.94
C CYS A 42 4.26 -3.15 -7.88
N SER A 43 4.19 -4.41 -7.43
CA SER A 43 2.92 -5.09 -7.21
C SER A 43 2.26 -4.53 -5.94
N ILE A 44 1.17 -3.77 -6.10
CA ILE A 44 0.32 -3.37 -4.96
C ILE A 44 -0.24 -4.66 -4.32
N PRO A 45 -0.05 -4.89 -3.00
CA PRO A 45 -0.59 -6.07 -2.33
C PRO A 45 -2.12 -6.12 -2.50
N GLU A 46 -2.66 -7.33 -2.63
CA GLU A 46 -4.07 -7.57 -2.96
C GLU A 46 -5.04 -6.93 -1.95
N ASP A 47 -4.64 -6.84 -0.69
CA ASP A 47 -5.43 -6.21 0.39
C ASP A 47 -5.63 -4.70 0.20
N PHE A 48 -4.71 -4.01 -0.50
CA PHE A 48 -4.87 -2.59 -0.84
C PHE A 48 -5.74 -2.36 -2.08
N LYS A 49 -6.03 -3.43 -2.85
CA LYS A 49 -6.87 -3.34 -4.06
C LYS A 49 -8.36 -3.47 -3.76
N LYS A 50 -8.74 -3.99 -2.58
CA LYS A 50 -10.13 -4.24 -2.25
C LYS A 50 -10.94 -2.97 -2.09
N LYS A 51 -12.12 -2.96 -2.71
CA LYS A 51 -13.04 -1.82 -2.65
C LYS A 51 -13.88 -1.90 -1.36
N PRO A 52 -14.24 -0.76 -0.74
CA PRO A 52 -15.08 -0.74 0.46
C PRO A 52 -16.41 -1.51 0.30
N LYS A 53 -17.12 -1.30 -0.81
CA LYS A 53 -18.41 -1.96 -1.09
C LYS A 53 -18.28 -3.49 -1.16
N GLU A 54 -17.25 -3.98 -1.82
CA GLU A 54 -16.98 -5.41 -1.92
C GLU A 54 -16.71 -6.01 -0.54
N SER A 55 -15.96 -5.31 0.29
CA SER A 55 -15.61 -5.76 1.64
C SER A 55 -16.83 -5.86 2.56
N LEU A 56 -17.80 -4.94 2.45
CA LEU A 56 -19.09 -5.03 3.15
C LEU A 56 -19.90 -6.25 2.70
N ILE A 57 -19.91 -6.55 1.40
CA ILE A 57 -20.60 -7.74 0.85
C ILE A 57 -19.93 -9.01 1.38
N LEU A 58 -18.60 -9.08 1.40
CA LEU A 58 -17.86 -10.23 1.94
C LEU A 58 -18.15 -10.44 3.43
N LEU A 59 -18.20 -9.38 4.23
CA LEU A 59 -18.56 -9.46 5.65
C LEU A 59 -20.00 -9.96 5.85
N LYS A 60 -20.96 -9.42 5.09
CA LYS A 60 -22.36 -9.84 5.12
C LYS A 60 -22.50 -11.32 4.74
N ASN A 61 -21.85 -11.75 3.67
CA ASN A 61 -21.88 -13.14 3.19
C ASN A 61 -21.22 -14.12 4.17
N SER A 62 -20.27 -13.64 4.99
CA SER A 62 -19.62 -14.44 6.04
C SER A 62 -20.50 -14.67 7.28
N GLY A 63 -21.71 -14.09 7.31
CA GLY A 63 -22.62 -14.16 8.45
C GLY A 63 -22.13 -13.40 9.68
N ILE A 64 -21.26 -12.41 9.50
CA ILE A 64 -20.79 -11.56 10.57
C ILE A 64 -21.76 -10.40 10.76
N ASN A 65 -22.18 -10.19 12.00
CA ASN A 65 -22.89 -8.98 12.38
C ASN A 65 -21.87 -7.84 12.50
N PHE A 66 -21.92 -6.90 11.56
CA PHE A 66 -21.12 -5.69 11.58
C PHE A 66 -22.04 -4.46 11.60
N LYS A 67 -21.49 -3.33 12.05
CA LYS A 67 -22.17 -2.03 12.04
C LYS A 67 -21.24 -1.00 11.42
N GLU A 68 -21.82 -0.15 10.57
CA GLU A 68 -21.14 1.02 10.04
C GLU A 68 -21.39 2.21 10.97
N PHE A 69 -20.38 3.05 11.14
CA PHE A 69 -20.41 4.23 11.99
C PHE A 69 -20.00 5.46 11.17
N ASN A 70 -20.71 6.56 11.39
CA ASN A 70 -20.38 7.87 10.86
C ASN A 70 -20.40 8.87 12.00
N PHE A 71 -19.22 9.35 12.39
CA PHE A 71 -19.06 10.35 13.44
C PHE A 71 -18.81 11.72 12.84
N THR A 72 -19.35 12.77 13.46
CA THR A 72 -18.99 14.15 13.16
C THR A 72 -18.20 14.71 14.34
N VAL A 73 -16.89 14.91 14.16
CA VAL A 73 -15.95 15.33 15.20
C VAL A 73 -15.15 16.53 14.68
N GLU A 74 -15.15 17.65 15.41
CA GLU A 74 -14.51 18.90 14.96
C GLU A 74 -14.99 19.37 13.56
N GLY A 75 -16.26 19.11 13.24
CA GLY A 75 -16.84 19.38 11.92
C GLY A 75 -16.33 18.48 10.80
N LYS A 76 -15.59 17.40 11.13
CA LYS A 76 -15.07 16.40 10.19
C LYS A 76 -15.83 15.09 10.32
N GLN A 77 -16.06 14.41 9.20
CA GLN A 77 -16.73 13.12 9.16
C GLN A 77 -15.69 12.00 9.29
N VAL A 78 -15.91 11.08 10.23
CA VAL A 78 -15.11 9.88 10.40
C VAL A 78 -15.99 8.65 10.22
N TYR A 79 -15.73 7.90 9.15
CA TYR A 79 -16.38 6.63 8.86
C TYR A 79 -15.60 5.46 9.43
N GLY A 80 -16.30 4.43 9.91
CA GLY A 80 -15.69 3.17 10.27
C GLY A 80 -16.68 2.02 10.32
N VAL A 81 -16.16 0.80 10.45
CA VAL A 81 -16.93 -0.44 10.54
C VAL A 81 -16.49 -1.19 11.78
N ALA A 82 -17.44 -1.66 12.58
CA ALA A 82 -17.18 -2.48 13.74
C ALA A 82 -17.86 -3.86 13.66
N SER A 83 -17.24 -4.86 14.28
CA SER A 83 -17.76 -6.22 14.39
C SER A 83 -17.41 -6.84 15.75
N GLY A 84 -18.16 -7.86 16.17
CA GLY A 84 -17.88 -8.57 17.43
C GLY A 84 -18.25 -7.80 18.71
N CYS A 85 -18.80 -6.59 18.58
CA CYS A 85 -19.23 -5.76 19.70
C CYS A 85 -20.49 -6.34 20.34
N ASN A 86 -20.34 -6.91 21.53
CA ASN A 86 -21.42 -7.47 22.33
C ASN A 86 -21.27 -7.02 23.79
N LEU A 87 -22.36 -7.06 24.57
CA LEU A 87 -22.38 -6.58 25.95
C LEU A 87 -21.40 -7.31 26.90
N LYS A 88 -20.91 -8.50 26.51
CA LYS A 88 -19.96 -9.30 27.29
C LYS A 88 -18.49 -9.02 26.93
N ASN A 89 -18.24 -8.42 25.76
CA ASN A 89 -16.90 -8.17 25.24
C ASN A 89 -16.58 -6.68 25.33
N GLN A 90 -15.90 -6.29 26.40
CA GLN A 90 -15.48 -4.91 26.65
C GLN A 90 -14.10 -4.56 26.09
N ASN A 91 -13.35 -5.54 25.58
CA ASN A 91 -12.05 -5.27 24.97
C ASN A 91 -12.23 -4.74 23.55
N ILE A 92 -11.74 -3.54 23.27
CA ILE A 92 -11.83 -2.92 21.95
C ILE A 92 -10.48 -3.06 21.23
N LEU A 93 -10.51 -3.54 19.98
CA LEU A 93 -9.36 -3.58 19.09
C LEU A 93 -9.59 -2.57 17.95
N ILE A 94 -8.73 -1.57 17.87
CA ILE A 94 -8.88 -0.46 16.92
C ILE A 94 -7.85 -0.57 15.80
N PHE A 95 -8.31 -0.48 14.55
CA PHE A 95 -7.46 -0.44 13.36
C PHE A 95 -7.50 0.94 12.70
N ILE A 96 -6.30 1.50 12.46
CA ILE A 96 -6.08 2.77 11.77
C ILE A 96 -5.16 2.50 10.57
N HIS A 97 -5.62 2.81 9.35
CA HIS A 97 -4.88 2.47 8.13
C HIS A 97 -3.68 3.41 7.85
N GLY A 98 -2.72 2.91 7.06
CA GLY A 98 -1.67 3.71 6.42
C GLY A 98 -2.16 4.40 5.14
N SER A 99 -1.32 5.24 4.53
CA SER A 99 -1.61 5.84 3.21
C SER A 99 -0.83 5.11 2.09
N PRO A 100 -1.45 4.80 0.94
CA PRO A 100 -2.89 4.85 0.69
C PRO A 100 -3.63 3.69 1.39
N GLY A 101 -4.88 3.87 1.79
CA GLY A 101 -5.68 2.81 2.42
C GLY A 101 -7.05 3.28 2.91
N GLY A 102 -7.78 2.35 3.52
CA GLY A 102 -9.04 2.59 4.23
C GLY A 102 -9.36 1.46 5.20
N TRP A 103 -10.49 1.55 5.91
CA TRP A 103 -10.97 0.54 6.86
C TRP A 103 -11.04 -0.87 6.24
N GLN A 104 -11.33 -0.95 4.94
CA GLN A 104 -11.54 -2.20 4.22
C GLN A 104 -10.26 -3.06 4.15
N ASN A 105 -9.09 -2.46 4.33
CA ASN A 105 -7.83 -3.18 4.43
C ASN A 105 -7.82 -4.16 5.61
N TYR A 106 -8.71 -3.97 6.60
CA TYR A 106 -8.85 -4.81 7.78
C TYR A 106 -10.08 -5.72 7.75
N TYR A 107 -10.75 -5.89 6.59
CA TYR A 107 -11.99 -6.67 6.51
C TYR A 107 -11.80 -8.12 6.99
N TRP A 108 -10.64 -8.75 6.75
CA TRP A 108 -10.35 -10.11 7.24
C TRP A 108 -10.42 -10.19 8.76
N TYR A 109 -9.94 -9.17 9.47
CA TYR A 109 -9.98 -9.11 10.94
C TYR A 109 -11.41 -8.89 11.43
N LEU A 110 -12.15 -7.96 10.80
CA LEU A 110 -13.57 -7.76 11.07
C LEU A 110 -14.38 -9.06 10.84
N GLY A 111 -13.99 -9.85 9.84
CA GLY A 111 -14.59 -11.13 9.50
C GLY A 111 -14.27 -12.29 10.45
N ASN A 112 -13.28 -12.13 11.34
CA ASN A 112 -12.71 -13.24 12.09
C ASN A 112 -13.53 -13.58 13.34
N LYS A 113 -14.25 -14.71 13.31
CA LYS A 113 -15.09 -15.19 14.43
C LYS A 113 -14.31 -15.44 15.72
N THR A 114 -13.04 -15.87 15.63
CA THR A 114 -12.21 -16.11 16.82
C THR A 114 -11.79 -14.79 17.48
N LEU A 115 -11.47 -13.76 16.69
CA LEU A 115 -11.19 -12.42 17.22
C LEU A 115 -12.46 -11.74 17.75
N ASN A 116 -13.57 -11.81 17.02
CA ASN A 116 -14.86 -11.23 17.43
C ASN A 116 -15.41 -11.86 18.73
N LYS A 117 -14.97 -13.07 19.11
CA LYS A 117 -15.27 -13.67 20.43
C LYS A 117 -14.54 -12.98 21.57
N LYS A 118 -13.41 -12.31 21.31
CA LYS A 118 -12.55 -11.68 22.33
C LYS A 118 -12.59 -10.15 22.30
N PHE A 119 -12.84 -9.57 21.13
CA PHE A 119 -12.75 -8.14 20.89
C PHE A 119 -13.98 -7.60 20.16
N CYS A 120 -14.41 -6.40 20.53
CA CYS A 120 -15.13 -5.49 19.65
C CYS A 120 -14.09 -4.85 18.72
N ILE A 121 -14.08 -5.25 17.47
CA ILE A 121 -13.12 -4.75 16.48
C ILE A 121 -13.72 -3.54 15.82
N PHE A 122 -12.98 -2.43 15.74
CA PHE A 122 -13.38 -1.21 15.05
C PHE A 122 -12.27 -0.77 14.09
N ALA A 123 -12.58 -0.78 12.79
CA ALA A 123 -11.68 -0.28 11.75
C ALA A 123 -12.24 1.01 11.18
N MET A 124 -11.44 2.08 11.17
CA MET A 124 -11.90 3.41 10.74
C MET A 124 -11.01 4.03 9.68
N ASP A 125 -11.63 4.86 8.85
CA ASP A 125 -10.97 5.69 7.85
C ASP A 125 -10.35 6.92 8.53
N ARG A 126 -9.06 7.16 8.27
CA ARG A 126 -8.40 8.40 8.66
C ARG A 126 -9.06 9.60 7.98
N PRO A 127 -9.14 10.78 8.63
CA PRO A 127 -9.70 11.97 8.01
C PRO A 127 -9.00 12.32 6.68
N GLY A 128 -9.78 12.50 5.62
CA GLY A 128 -9.31 12.76 4.25
C GLY A 128 -9.11 11.51 3.39
N PHE A 129 -9.51 10.33 3.87
CA PHE A 129 -9.43 9.06 3.15
C PHE A 129 -10.76 8.31 3.15
N GLY A 130 -10.96 7.44 2.17
CA GLY A 130 -12.14 6.56 2.10
C GLY A 130 -13.43 7.36 2.14
N ASN A 131 -14.29 7.04 3.11
CA ASN A 131 -15.55 7.76 3.34
C ASN A 131 -15.42 8.87 4.41
N SER A 132 -14.25 9.06 5.02
CA SER A 132 -13.96 10.12 5.98
C SER A 132 -13.48 11.38 5.26
N ASN A 133 -14.36 12.38 5.08
CA ASN A 133 -14.04 13.62 4.36
C ASN A 133 -13.41 13.36 2.96
N PRO A 134 -14.06 12.60 2.05
CA PRO A 134 -13.47 12.19 0.76
C PRO A 134 -13.02 13.35 -0.14
N ASN A 135 -13.51 14.57 0.10
CA ASN A 135 -13.24 15.76 -0.70
C ASN A 135 -12.29 16.77 -0.01
N GLU A 136 -11.72 16.42 1.15
CA GLU A 136 -10.85 17.33 1.90
C GLU A 136 -9.55 16.64 2.31
N VAL A 137 -8.43 17.16 1.81
CA VAL A 137 -7.10 16.67 2.21
C VAL A 137 -6.71 17.31 3.55
N ILE A 138 -6.45 16.48 4.55
CA ILE A 138 -5.96 16.91 5.87
C ILE A 138 -4.53 16.39 6.04
N PRO A 139 -3.49 17.08 5.56
CA PRO A 139 -2.11 16.54 5.57
C PRO A 139 -1.47 16.52 6.96
N ASN A 140 -1.94 17.35 7.89
CA ASN A 140 -1.40 17.44 9.24
C ASN A 140 -1.77 16.18 10.05
N VAL A 141 -0.77 15.40 10.43
CA VAL A 141 -0.94 14.10 11.10
C VAL A 141 -1.42 14.27 12.53
N GLU A 142 -0.96 15.30 13.23
CA GLU A 142 -1.36 15.62 14.60
C GLU A 142 -2.85 15.93 14.68
N LYS A 143 -3.37 16.69 13.71
CA LYS A 143 -4.80 17.00 13.58
C LYS A 143 -5.61 15.74 13.25
N GLN A 144 -5.12 14.88 12.37
CA GLN A 144 -5.77 13.59 12.11
C GLN A 144 -5.82 12.75 13.39
N ALA A 145 -4.71 12.64 14.12
CA ALA A 145 -4.64 11.88 15.38
C ALA A 145 -5.57 12.45 16.46
N PHE A 146 -5.66 13.79 16.58
CA PHE A 146 -6.57 14.45 17.50
C PHE A 146 -8.04 14.13 17.19
N ILE A 147 -8.44 14.22 15.92
CA ILE A 147 -9.80 13.88 15.48
C ILE A 147 -10.10 12.41 15.78
N LEU A 148 -9.20 11.50 15.41
CA LEU A 148 -9.37 10.07 15.66
C LEU A 148 -9.44 9.75 17.15
N GLY A 149 -8.59 10.37 17.98
CA GLY A 149 -8.64 10.21 19.43
C GLY A 149 -9.99 10.60 20.03
N LYS A 150 -10.59 11.70 19.55
CA LYS A 150 -11.95 12.10 19.93
C LYS A 150 -13.01 11.14 19.38
N THR A 151 -12.87 10.65 18.15
CA THR A 151 -13.78 9.63 17.60
C THR A 151 -13.80 8.38 18.47
N ILE A 152 -12.64 7.92 18.93
CA ILE A 152 -12.53 6.75 19.81
C ILE A 152 -13.27 6.97 21.15
N GLN A 153 -13.29 8.20 21.68
CA GLN A 153 -14.03 8.51 22.90
C GLN A 153 -15.55 8.50 22.72
N PHE A 154 -16.05 8.72 21.50
CA PHE A 154 -17.48 8.67 21.17
C PHE A 154 -18.00 7.28 20.79
N PHE A 155 -17.09 6.36 20.45
CA PHE A 155 -17.40 4.99 20.08
C PHE A 155 -17.63 4.12 21.33
#